data_AF-A0A536HYZ1-F1
#
_entry.id   AF-A0A536HYZ1-F1
#
_cell.length_a   1.000
_cell.length_b   1.000
_cell.length_c   1.000
_cell.angle_alpha   90.00
_cell.angle_beta   90.00
_cell.angle_gamma   90.00
#
_symmetry.space_group_name_H-M   'P 1'
#
loop_
_entity.id
_entity.type
_entity.pdbx_description
1 polymer ?
#
loop_
_entity_poly.entity_id
_entity_poly.type
_entity_poly.pdbx_seq_one_letter_code
_entity_poly.pdbx_strand_id
1 'polypeptide(L)'
;MADGSTPNLFRDSFPYSRVPPFRFEADPVRMALPKDVWITDTTFRDGQQARAPYTVDQMVHLYDLLAQLGGPIVRQTEFFAYTDKDREAINACRLREGPEVTTWMRASKDDLRVVQPTGVKETG
;
A
#
# COMPACT_ATOMS: atom_id res chain seq x y z
N MET A 1 -15.59 -26.95 15.60
CA MET A 1 -16.10 -27.20 14.23
C MET A 1 -17.60 -26.96 14.30
N ALA A 2 -18.11 -25.93 13.63
CA ALA A 2 -19.57 -25.72 13.58
C ALA A 2 -20.17 -26.72 12.58
N ASP A 3 -21.23 -27.40 12.98
CA ASP A 3 -22.07 -28.22 12.12
C ASP A 3 -22.61 -27.37 10.95
N GLY A 4 -22.37 -27.80 9.71
CA GLY A 4 -22.79 -27.10 8.49
C GLY A 4 -24.29 -27.18 8.17
N SER A 5 -25.09 -27.84 9.01
CA SER A 5 -26.54 -27.96 8.85
C SER A 5 -27.29 -26.63 9.04
N THR A 6 -26.70 -25.67 9.76
CA THR A 6 -27.33 -24.38 10.05
C THR A 6 -26.37 -23.20 9.88
N PRO A 7 -26.85 -22.04 9.39
CA PRO A 7 -25.98 -20.88 9.20
C PRO A 7 -25.57 -20.25 10.53
N ASN A 8 -24.28 -19.95 10.68
CA ASN A 8 -23.78 -19.16 11.80
C ASN A 8 -23.97 -17.65 11.51
N LEU A 9 -25.01 -17.06 12.10
CA LEU A 9 -25.48 -15.72 11.77
C LEU A 9 -24.91 -14.59 12.64
N PHE A 10 -24.07 -14.91 13.64
CA PHE A 10 -23.40 -13.91 14.51
C PHE A 10 -24.32 -12.79 15.05
N ARG A 11 -25.56 -13.12 15.43
CA ARG A 11 -26.61 -12.14 15.80
C ARG A 11 -26.24 -11.25 16.99
N ASP A 12 -25.30 -11.68 17.82
CA ASP A 12 -24.79 -10.87 18.94
C ASP A 12 -23.85 -9.74 18.50
N SER A 13 -23.20 -9.91 17.35
CA SER A 13 -22.34 -8.90 16.70
C SER A 13 -23.10 -8.12 15.63
N PHE A 14 -24.03 -8.76 14.92
CA PHE A 14 -24.82 -8.17 13.83
C PHE A 14 -26.32 -8.34 14.07
N PRO A 15 -26.90 -7.70 15.10
CA PRO A 15 -28.33 -7.75 15.36
C PRO A 15 -29.12 -6.96 14.30
N TYR A 16 -30.28 -7.45 13.88
CA TYR A 16 -31.15 -6.75 12.92
C TYR A 16 -31.89 -5.54 13.51
N SER A 17 -31.94 -5.44 14.83
CA SER A 17 -32.75 -4.45 15.55
C SER A 17 -31.98 -3.19 15.96
N ARG A 18 -30.66 -3.17 15.80
CA ARG A 18 -29.81 -2.04 16.20
C ARG A 18 -28.51 -2.03 15.41
N VAL A 19 -27.82 -0.90 15.45
CA VAL A 19 -26.46 -0.79 14.91
C VAL A 19 -25.54 -1.83 15.59
N PRO A 20 -24.72 -2.57 14.83
CA PRO A 20 -23.72 -3.49 15.37
C PRO A 20 -22.88 -2.86 16.49
N PRO A 21 -22.80 -3.46 17.69
CA PRO A 21 -21.98 -2.93 18.77
C PRO A 21 -20.49 -3.15 18.49
N PHE A 22 -19.67 -2.12 18.70
CA PHE A 22 -18.22 -2.27 18.73
C PHE A 22 -17.82 -2.91 20.06
N ARG A 23 -17.06 -4.00 20.03
CA ARG A 23 -16.57 -4.67 21.24
C ARG A 23 -15.10 -4.32 21.43
N PHE A 24 -14.80 -3.70 22.56
CA PHE A 24 -13.42 -3.52 23.00
C PHE A 24 -13.01 -4.75 23.81
N GLU A 25 -11.77 -5.20 23.63
CA GLU A 25 -11.15 -6.16 24.54
C GLU A 25 -11.07 -5.54 25.95
N ALA A 26 -11.20 -6.36 26.99
CA ALA A 26 -11.13 -5.89 28.37
C ALA A 26 -9.76 -5.30 28.71
N ASP A 27 -8.71 -5.86 28.10
CA ASP A 27 -7.34 -5.42 28.26
C ASP A 27 -6.86 -4.68 27.00
N PRO A 28 -6.23 -3.50 27.14
CA PRO A 28 -5.63 -2.81 26.02
C PRO A 28 -4.43 -3.59 25.48
N VAL A 29 -4.19 -3.51 24.18
CA VAL A 29 -2.96 -4.02 23.58
C VAL A 29 -1.78 -3.31 24.24
N ARG A 30 -0.82 -4.07 24.78
CA ARG A 30 0.39 -3.51 25.37
C ARG A 30 1.11 -2.68 24.30
N MET A 31 1.44 -1.44 24.63
CA MET A 31 2.27 -0.58 23.78
C MET A 31 3.70 -1.13 23.78
N ALA A 32 3.99 -2.06 22.88
CA ALA A 32 5.33 -2.55 22.61
C ALA A 32 5.86 -1.78 21.40
N LEU A 33 6.66 -0.74 21.63
CA LEU A 33 7.35 -0.06 20.54
C LEU A 33 8.37 -1.05 19.95
N PRO A 34 8.28 -1.40 18.66
CA PRO A 34 9.28 -2.25 18.05
C PRO A 34 10.64 -1.57 18.07
N LYS A 35 11.71 -2.37 18.16
CA LYS A 35 13.10 -1.87 18.14
C LYS A 35 13.41 -1.12 16.84
N ASP A 36 12.86 -1.62 15.74
CA ASP A 36 13.05 -1.08 14.40
C ASP A 36 11.69 -0.69 13.81
N VAL A 37 11.59 0.53 13.27
CA VAL A 37 10.40 1.08 12.62
C VAL A 37 10.77 1.51 11.21
N TRP A 38 9.89 1.21 10.26
CA TRP A 38 10.05 1.59 8.86
C TRP A 38 8.81 2.31 8.37
N ILE A 39 8.97 3.13 7.34
CA ILE A 39 7.89 3.80 6.61
C ILE A 39 7.83 3.21 5.20
N THR A 40 6.61 2.87 4.78
CA THR A 40 6.28 2.64 3.37
C THR A 40 5.48 3.85 2.89
N ASP A 41 6.00 4.54 1.89
CA ASP A 41 5.38 5.71 1.29
C ASP A 41 4.41 5.31 0.16
N THR A 42 3.32 6.05 0.00
CA THR A 42 2.32 5.82 -1.06
C THR A 42 2.07 7.09 -1.89
N THR A 43 3.02 8.03 -1.92
CA THR A 43 2.88 9.31 -2.63
C THR A 43 2.56 9.11 -4.11
N PHE A 44 3.22 8.15 -4.78
CA PHE A 44 3.02 7.85 -6.21
C PHE A 44 1.88 6.86 -6.47
N ARG A 45 1.10 6.51 -5.45
CA ARG A 45 -0.12 5.68 -5.57
C ARG A 45 -1.34 6.43 -5.03
N ASP A 46 -1.51 6.47 -3.71
CA ASP A 46 -2.64 7.16 -3.08
C ASP A 46 -2.50 8.68 -3.17
N GLY A 47 -1.29 9.20 -2.95
CA GLY A 47 -1.04 10.64 -2.99
C GLY A 47 -1.44 11.26 -4.33
N GLN A 48 -1.08 10.60 -5.43
CA GLN A 48 -1.41 11.09 -6.77
C GLN A 48 -2.90 11.03 -7.11
N GLN A 49 -3.72 10.24 -6.41
CA GLN A 49 -5.18 10.21 -6.62
C GLN A 49 -5.89 11.47 -6.09
N ALA A 50 -5.26 12.21 -5.17
CA ALA A 50 -5.82 13.41 -4.57
C ALA A 50 -5.42 14.73 -5.30
N ARG A 51 -4.65 14.64 -6.39
CA ARG A 51 -4.07 15.80 -7.09
C ARG A 51 -4.15 15.64 -8.60
N ALA A 52 -3.82 16.71 -9.34
CA ALA A 52 -3.61 16.60 -10.78
C ALA A 52 -2.46 15.59 -11.06
N PRO A 53 -2.54 14.80 -12.14
CA PRO A 53 -1.53 13.79 -12.43
C PRO A 53 -0.13 14.40 -12.57
N TYR A 54 0.85 13.85 -11.88
CA TYR A 54 2.24 14.29 -11.99
C TYR A 54 2.84 13.95 -13.35
N THR A 55 3.77 14.77 -13.83
CA THR A 55 4.69 14.40 -14.92
C THR A 55 5.78 13.46 -14.40
N VAL A 56 6.49 12.78 -15.31
CA VAL A 56 7.63 11.91 -14.93
C VAL A 56 8.68 12.71 -14.16
N ASP A 57 9.07 13.87 -14.65
CA ASP A 57 10.05 14.74 -13.99
C ASP A 57 9.62 15.17 -12.58
N GLN A 58 8.33 15.44 -12.39
CA GLN A 58 7.78 15.74 -11.06
C GLN A 58 7.86 14.53 -10.13
N MET A 59 7.51 13.33 -10.61
CA MET A 59 7.61 12.10 -9.83
C MET A 59 9.06 11.83 -9.42
N VAL A 60 9.99 11.97 -10.35
CA VAL A 60 11.43 11.80 -10.12
C VAL A 60 11.95 12.82 -9.10
N HIS A 61 11.57 14.09 -9.25
CA HIS A 61 11.97 15.12 -8.30
C HIS A 61 11.42 14.85 -6.89
N LEU A 62 10.15 14.44 -6.78
CA LEU A 62 9.55 14.05 -5.51
C LEU A 62 10.21 12.81 -4.91
N TYR A 63 10.62 11.85 -5.73
CA TYR A 63 11.35 10.66 -5.27
C TYR A 63 12.70 11.04 -4.68
N ASP A 64 13.45 11.94 -5.32
CA ASP A 64 14.71 12.47 -4.78
C ASP A 64 14.49 13.17 -3.43
N LEU A 65 13.42 13.97 -3.31
CA LEU A 65 13.07 14.62 -2.05
C LEU A 65 12.67 13.60 -0.98
N LEU A 66 11.94 12.54 -1.34
CA LEU A 66 11.56 11.46 -0.43
C LEU A 66 12.78 10.71 0.08
N ALA A 67 13.75 10.41 -0.79
CA ALA A 67 15.02 9.79 -0.41
C ALA A 67 15.82 10.69 0.55
N GLN A 68 15.89 11.99 0.28
CA GLN A 68 16.57 12.95 1.15
C GLN A 68 15.89 13.11 2.52
N LEU A 69 14.56 13.17 2.56
CA LEU A 69 13.80 13.36 3.79
C LEU A 69 13.77 12.08 4.64
N GLY A 70 13.54 10.94 3.98
CA GLY A 70 13.31 9.66 4.62
C GLY A 70 14.57 8.90 5.00
N GLY A 71 15.68 9.13 4.29
CA GLY A 71 16.91 8.38 4.46
C GLY A 71 16.65 6.87 4.52
N PRO A 72 17.22 6.14 5.50
CA PRO A 72 16.97 4.70 5.64
C PRO A 72 15.60 4.36 6.26
N ILE A 73 14.85 5.33 6.79
CA ILE A 73 13.57 5.08 7.50
C ILE A 73 12.45 4.81 6.49
N VAL A 74 12.41 5.57 5.38
CA VAL A 74 11.50 5.27 4.27
C VAL A 74 12.12 4.14 3.47
N ARG A 75 11.57 2.95 3.66
CA ARG A 75 12.14 1.72 3.09
C ARG A 75 11.64 1.48 1.67
N GLN A 76 10.37 1.81 1.42
CA GLN A 76 9.66 1.50 0.19
C GLN A 76 8.77 2.66 -0.21
N THR A 77 8.52 2.77 -1.51
CA THR A 77 7.54 3.71 -2.07
C THR A 77 6.75 3.03 -3.19
N GLU A 78 5.43 3.11 -3.10
CA GLU A 78 4.50 2.44 -4.02
C GLU A 78 4.15 3.32 -5.23
N PHE A 79 4.26 2.73 -6.42
CA PHE A 79 3.85 3.32 -7.70
C PHE A 79 2.66 2.57 -8.32
N PHE A 80 1.85 3.27 -9.12
CA PHE A 80 1.03 2.61 -10.14
C PHE A 80 1.91 2.12 -11.31
N ALA A 81 1.41 1.14 -12.08
CA ALA A 81 2.11 0.58 -13.23
C ALA A 81 1.26 0.56 -14.53
N TYR A 82 0.12 1.26 -14.51
CA TYR A 82 -0.93 1.08 -15.52
C TYR A 82 -0.69 1.89 -16.80
N THR A 83 -0.08 3.06 -16.69
CA THR A 83 0.22 3.92 -17.85
C THR A 83 1.70 3.86 -18.23
N ASP A 84 2.02 4.20 -19.48
CA ASP A 84 3.41 4.27 -19.93
C ASP A 84 4.21 5.30 -19.15
N LYS A 85 3.56 6.41 -18.77
CA LYS A 85 4.12 7.44 -17.89
C LYS A 85 4.51 6.86 -16.52
N ASP A 86 3.67 6.02 -15.93
CA ASP A 86 3.98 5.42 -14.63
C ASP A 86 5.16 4.43 -14.75
N ARG A 87 5.21 3.65 -15.83
CA ARG A 87 6.32 2.72 -16.11
C ARG A 87 7.63 3.46 -16.34
N GLU A 88 7.57 4.59 -17.05
CA GLU A 88 8.71 5.48 -17.24
C GLU A 88 9.21 6.04 -15.91
N ALA A 89 8.30 6.52 -15.06
CA ALA A 89 8.64 7.01 -13.72
C ALA A 89 9.26 5.91 -12.83
N ILE A 90 8.70 4.70 -12.84
CA ILE A 90 9.29 3.54 -12.14
C ILE A 90 10.73 3.31 -12.60
N ASN A 91 10.96 3.24 -13.91
CA ASN A 91 12.29 3.00 -14.46
C ASN A 91 13.27 4.12 -14.09
N ALA A 92 12.84 5.37 -14.17
CA ALA A 92 13.67 6.52 -13.82
C ALA A 92 14.01 6.57 -12.32
N CYS A 93 13.07 6.24 -11.43
CA CYS A 93 13.30 6.24 -9.99
C CYS A 93 14.18 5.06 -9.54
N ARG A 94 14.06 3.90 -10.18
CA ARG A 94 14.88 2.71 -9.85
C ARG A 94 16.37 2.86 -10.13
N LEU A 95 16.77 3.82 -10.95
CA LEU A 95 18.17 4.12 -11.24
C LEU A 95 18.82 5.01 -10.17
N ARG A 96 18.07 5.40 -9.13
CA ARG A 96 18.49 6.36 -8.12
C ARG A 96 18.65 5.67 -6.77
N GLU A 97 19.45 6.30 -5.91
CA GLU A 97 19.54 5.89 -4.51
C GLU A 97 18.32 6.43 -3.75
N GLY A 98 17.62 5.56 -3.03
CA GLY A 98 16.39 5.93 -2.33
C GLY A 98 15.60 4.70 -1.85
N PRO A 99 14.34 4.90 -1.43
CA PRO A 99 13.46 3.81 -1.05
C PRO A 99 13.25 2.82 -2.19
N GLU A 100 13.08 1.54 -1.87
CA GLU A 100 12.76 0.51 -2.85
C GLU A 100 11.45 0.84 -3.57
N VAL A 101 11.52 0.89 -4.89
CA VAL A 101 10.35 1.11 -5.74
C VAL A 101 9.54 -0.17 -5.82
N THR A 102 8.32 -0.13 -5.29
CA THR A 102 7.33 -1.21 -5.37
C THR A 102 6.13 -0.76 -6.19
N THR A 103 5.23 -1.70 -6.50
CA THR A 103 3.95 -1.38 -7.16
C THR A 103 2.76 -1.81 -6.32
N TRP A 104 1.58 -1.43 -6.77
CA TRP A 104 0.32 -1.93 -6.26
C TRP A 104 -0.52 -2.51 -7.40
N MET A 105 -1.16 -3.65 -7.17
CA MET A 105 -2.12 -4.23 -8.11
C MET A 105 -3.36 -4.79 -7.42
N ARG A 106 -4.43 -4.94 -8.19
CA ARG A 106 -5.57 -5.76 -7.76
C ARG A 106 -5.18 -7.23 -7.84
N ALA A 107 -5.88 -8.06 -7.08
CA ALA A 107 -5.78 -9.51 -7.14
C ALA A 107 -6.38 -10.08 -8.45
N SER A 108 -5.77 -9.78 -9.59
CA SER A 108 -6.21 -10.20 -10.92
C SER A 108 -5.03 -10.62 -11.80
N LYS A 109 -5.28 -11.58 -12.71
CA LYS A 109 -4.25 -12.01 -13.68
C LYS A 109 -3.90 -10.93 -14.69
N ASP A 110 -4.83 -10.03 -14.97
CA ASP A 110 -4.61 -8.94 -15.93
C ASP A 110 -3.69 -7.87 -15.36
N ASP A 111 -3.86 -7.48 -14.10
CA ASP A 111 -2.95 -6.54 -13.44
C ASP A 111 -1.56 -7.17 -13.27
N LEU A 112 -1.46 -8.48 -12.98
CA LEU A 112 -0.18 -9.18 -12.90
C LEU A 112 0.63 -9.08 -14.21
N ARG A 113 -0.03 -9.17 -15.36
CA ARG A 113 0.62 -9.01 -16.68
C ARG A 113 1.13 -7.57 -16.91
N VAL A 114 0.52 -6.59 -16.24
CA VAL A 114 0.93 -5.18 -16.30
C VAL A 114 2.12 -4.91 -15.38
N VAL A 115 2.15 -5.52 -14.19
CA VAL A 115 3.21 -5.31 -13.21
C VAL A 115 4.48 -6.09 -13.56
N GLN A 116 4.38 -7.34 -14.01
CA GLN A 116 5.55 -8.19 -14.29
C GLN A 116 6.63 -7.52 -15.17
N PRO A 117 6.29 -6.83 -16.28
CA PRO A 117 7.28 -6.18 -17.14
C PRO A 117 8.00 -5.00 -16.49
N THR A 118 7.46 -4.40 -15.42
CA THR A 118 8.13 -3.29 -14.70
C THR A 118 9.41 -3.74 -14.01
N GLY A 119 9.56 -5.05 -13.74
CA GLY A 119 10.73 -5.64 -13.11
C GLY A 119 10.94 -5.26 -11.65
N VAL A 120 9.92 -4.73 -10.97
CA VAL A 120 9.93 -4.54 -9.51
C VAL A 120 9.94 -5.89 -8.80
N LYS A 121 10.53 -5.94 -7.60
CA LYS A 121 10.67 -7.18 -6.83
C LYS A 121 9.47 -7.48 -5.94
N GLU A 122 8.71 -6.44 -5.60
CA GLU A 122 7.56 -6.51 -4.72
C GLU A 122 6.39 -5.70 -5.31
N THR A 123 5.19 -6.25 -5.15
CA THR A 123 3.93 -5.55 -5.39
C THR A 123 2.95 -5.87 -4.27
N GLY A 124 2.22 -4.84 -3.81
CA GLY A 124 1.02 -4.98 -3.00
C GLY A 124 -0.18 -5.44 -3.80
#